data_AF-A0A978VLM6-F1
#
_entry.id   AF-A0A978VLM6-F1
#
_cell.length_a   1.000
_cell.length_b   1.000
_cell.length_c   1.000
_cell.angle_alpha   90.00
_cell.angle_beta   90.00
_cell.angle_gamma   90.00
#
_symmetry.space_group_name_H-M   'P 1'
#
loop_
_entity.id
_entity.type
_entity.pdbx_description
1 polymer ?
#
loop_
_entity_poly.entity_id
_entity_poly.type
_entity_poly.pdbx_seq_one_letter_code
_entity_poly.pdbx_strand_id
1 'polypeptide(L)'
;MVDYIVPAVLQQLGMLKYSSKLAKLIVANNEIDSGSEEEVKLWTCSIYAVERMKELISKKSRKQVLSVELDLWLWSFGIQFPSLQHH
;
A
#
# COMPACT_ATOMS: atom_id res chain seq x y z
N MET A 1 5.81 12.24 9.59
CA MET A 1 6.34 11.55 8.41
C MET A 1 5.26 10.61 7.92
N VAL A 2 5.01 10.54 6.62
CA VAL A 2 4.00 9.66 6.04
C VAL A 2 4.69 8.34 5.67
N ASP A 3 4.25 7.24 6.28
CA ASP A 3 4.84 5.92 5.98
C ASP A 3 4.19 5.32 4.73
N TYR A 4 4.93 5.23 3.62
CA TYR A 4 4.45 4.63 2.36
C TYR A 4 4.50 3.10 2.34
N ILE A 5 4.50 2.46 3.52
CA ILE A 5 4.69 1.01 3.70
C ILE A 5 3.57 0.21 3.02
N VAL A 6 2.30 0.60 3.22
CA VAL A 6 1.15 -0.11 2.63
C VAL A 6 1.20 -0.08 1.09
N PRO A 7 1.34 1.09 0.43
CA PRO A 7 1.56 1.14 -1.02
C PRO A 7 2.77 0.31 -1.49
N ALA A 8 3.88 0.34 -0.75
CA ALA A 8 5.09 -0.40 -1.10
C ALA A 8 4.86 -1.93 -1.05
N VAL A 9 4.18 -2.41 -0.01
CA VAL A 9 3.81 -3.82 0.13
C VAL A 9 2.88 -4.24 -1.01
N LEU A 10 1.85 -3.44 -1.32
CA LEU A 10 0.93 -3.73 -2.42
C LEU A 10 1.66 -3.84 -3.76
N GLN A 11 2.70 -3.03 -3.97
CA GLN A 11 3.58 -3.17 -5.13
C GLN A 11 4.41 -4.46 -5.09
N GLN A 12 5.05 -4.77 -3.96
CA GLN A 12 5.87 -5.98 -3.82
C GLN A 12 5.06 -7.26 -4.02
N LEU A 13 3.80 -7.27 -3.57
CA LEU A 13 2.85 -8.38 -3.80
C LEU A 13 2.36 -8.45 -5.26
N GLY A 14 2.75 -7.50 -6.12
CA GLY A 14 2.34 -7.44 -7.52
C GLY A 14 0.90 -6.96 -7.72
N MET A 15 0.23 -6.47 -6.67
CA MET A 15 -1.15 -5.98 -6.73
C MET A 15 -1.23 -4.59 -7.37
N LEU A 16 -0.23 -3.75 -7.15
CA LEU A 16 -0.09 -2.44 -7.78
C LEU A 16 1.19 -2.39 -8.62
N LYS A 17 1.10 -1.71 -9.76
CA LYS A 17 2.24 -1.46 -10.64
C LYS A 17 2.42 0.05 -10.77
N TYR A 18 3.51 0.55 -10.21
CA TYR A 18 3.90 1.94 -10.35
C TYR A 18 4.90 2.11 -11.49
N SER A 19 5.01 3.33 -12.00
CA SER A 19 6.12 3.70 -12.88
C SER A 19 7.44 3.54 -12.14
N SER A 20 8.54 3.34 -12.87
CA SER A 20 9.88 3.22 -12.27
C SER A 20 10.27 4.44 -11.44
N LYS A 21 9.76 5.63 -11.77
CA LYS A 21 9.93 6.86 -10.98
C LYS A 21 9.23 6.76 -9.63
N LEU A 22 7.93 6.45 -9.62
CA LEU A 22 7.13 6.41 -8.39
C LEU A 22 7.54 5.24 -7.48
N ALA A 23 7.88 4.09 -8.06
CA ALA A 23 8.44 2.96 -7.32
C ALA A 23 9.72 3.33 -6.54
N LYS A 24 10.63 4.09 -7.19
CA LYS A 24 11.86 4.56 -6.54
C LYS A 24 11.57 5.58 -5.44
N LEU A 25 10.58 6.45 -5.60
CA LEU A 25 10.21 7.43 -4.57
C LEU A 25 9.68 6.73 -3.31
N ILE A 26 8.81 5.73 -3.49
CA ILE A 26 8.26 4.93 -2.40
C ILE A 26 9.36 4.16 -1.65
N VAL A 27 10.28 3.50 -2.38
CA VAL A 27 11.39 2.75 -1.79
C VAL A 27 12.47 3.66 -1.20
N ALA A 28 12.65 4.86 -1.71
CA ALA A 28 13.59 5.82 -1.15
C ALA A 28 13.02 6.56 0.06
N ASN A 29 11.73 6.36 0.38
CA ASN A 29 10.97 7.19 1.31
C ASN A 29 11.13 8.70 1.04
N ASN A 30 11.37 9.05 -0.23
CA ASN A 30 11.47 10.45 -0.62
C ASN A 30 10.09 11.07 -0.46
N GLU A 31 10.03 12.25 0.16
CA GLU A 31 8.79 13.00 0.30
C GLU A 31 8.20 13.23 -1.09
N ILE A 32 7.03 12.63 -1.32
CA ILE A 32 6.19 13.01 -2.44
C ILE A 32 5.57 14.33 -2.02
N ASP A 33 5.60 15.32 -2.92
CA ASP A 33 5.04 16.64 -2.64
C ASP A 33 3.60 16.49 -2.14
N SER A 34 3.34 17.03 -0.94
CA SER A 34 2.04 16.87 -0.30
C SER A 34 0.94 17.50 -1.16
N GLY A 35 -0.11 16.74 -1.44
CA GLY A 35 -1.21 17.16 -2.29
C GLY A 35 -0.89 17.12 -3.80
N SER A 36 0.27 16.60 -4.20
CA SER A 36 0.57 16.35 -5.61
C SER A 36 -0.35 15.30 -6.21
N GLU A 37 -0.48 15.32 -7.54
CA GLU A 37 -1.27 14.35 -8.27
C GLU A 37 -0.73 12.92 -8.05
N GLU A 38 0.58 12.77 -7.94
CA GLU A 38 1.24 11.50 -7.64
C GLU A 38 0.87 10.95 -6.26
N GLU A 39 0.86 11.79 -5.24
CA GLU A 39 0.48 11.38 -3.88
C GLU A 39 -1.00 10.95 -3.84
N VAL A 40 -1.88 11.75 -4.45
CA VAL A 40 -3.31 11.43 -4.52
C VAL A 40 -3.55 10.13 -5.27
N LYS A 41 -2.89 9.92 -6.41
CA LYS A 41 -2.98 8.66 -7.17
C LYS A 41 -2.46 7.48 -6.36
N LEU A 42 -1.34 7.65 -5.66
CA LEU A 42 -0.75 6.60 -4.81
C LEU A 42 -1.75 6.13 -3.75
N TRP A 43 -2.34 7.06 -3.00
CA TRP A 43 -3.33 6.76 -1.97
C TRP A 43 -4.61 6.18 -2.56
N THR A 44 -5.13 6.77 -3.64
CA THR A 44 -6.35 6.29 -4.31
C THR A 44 -6.20 4.85 -4.80
N CYS A 45 -5.08 4.53 -5.45
CA CYS A 45 -4.80 3.17 -5.91
C CYS A 45 -4.64 2.18 -4.74
N SER A 46 -4.01 2.61 -3.64
CA SER A 46 -3.81 1.77 -2.45
C SER A 46 -5.14 1.44 -1.77
N ILE A 47 -5.99 2.44 -1.53
CA ILE A 47 -7.34 2.26 -0.98
C ILE A 47 -8.17 1.35 -1.89
N TYR A 48 -8.13 1.59 -3.21
CA TYR A 48 -8.84 0.77 -4.17
C TYR A 48 -8.39 -0.71 -4.12
N ALA A 49 -7.09 -0.96 -4.01
CA ALA A 49 -6.57 -2.32 -3.90
C ALA A 49 -7.08 -3.01 -2.62
N VAL A 50 -7.06 -2.32 -1.48
CA VAL A 50 -7.54 -2.85 -0.19
C VAL A 50 -9.02 -3.18 -0.22
N GLU A 51 -9.87 -2.30 -0.78
CA GLU A 51 -11.30 -2.59 -0.93
C GLU A 51 -11.54 -3.78 -1.87
N ARG A 52 -10.77 -3.90 -2.96
CA ARG A 52 -10.86 -5.07 -3.85
C ARG A 52 -10.44 -6.36 -3.13
N MET A 53 -9.39 -6.35 -2.33
CA MET A 53 -8.99 -7.50 -1.52
C MET A 53 -10.10 -7.92 -0.56
N LYS A 54 -10.66 -6.96 0.17
CA LYS A 54 -11.76 -7.18 1.11
C LYS A 54 -12.97 -7.84 0.45
N GLU A 55 -13.38 -7.35 -0.71
CA GLU A 55 -14.47 -7.95 -1.48
C GLU A 55 -14.17 -9.38 -1.91
N LEU A 56 -12.95 -9.65 -2.37
CA LEU A 56 -12.52 -10.98 -2.81
C LEU A 56 -12.44 -11.97 -1.64
N ILE A 57 -11.93 -11.53 -0.48
CA ILE A 57 -11.89 -12.33 0.74
C ILE A 57 -13.31 -12.65 1.19
N SER A 58 -14.20 -11.66 1.21
CA SER A 58 -15.61 -11.85 1.54
C SER A 58 -16.28 -12.87 0.62
N LYS A 59 -16.08 -12.76 -0.69
CA LYS A 59 -16.62 -13.70 -1.69
C LYS A 59 -16.08 -15.12 -1.52
N LYS A 60 -14.78 -15.29 -1.24
CA LYS A 60 -14.14 -16.62 -1.14
C LYS A 60 -14.36 -17.31 0.19
N SER A 61 -14.25 -16.57 1.29
CA SER A 61 -14.25 -17.14 2.64
C SER A 61 -15.60 -17.04 3.35
N ARG A 62 -16.55 -16.27 2.79
CA ARG A 62 -17.81 -15.87 3.45
C ARG A 62 -17.59 -15.16 4.80
N LYS A 63 -16.39 -14.66 5.05
CA LYS A 63 -16.04 -13.87 6.24
C LYS A 63 -15.95 -12.39 5.87
N GLN A 64 -16.46 -11.54 6.75
CA GLN A 64 -16.26 -10.11 6.61
C GLN A 64 -14.93 -9.73 7.25
N VAL A 65 -14.15 -8.93 6.54
CA VAL A 65 -12.90 -8.33 7.03
C VAL A 65 -13.04 -6.83 6.88
N LEU A 66 -12.59 -6.08 7.88
CA LEU A 66 -12.61 -4.63 7.83
C LEU A 66 -11.40 -4.12 7.03
N SER A 67 -11.57 -3.01 6.34
CA SER A 67 -10.48 -2.39 5.57
C SER A 67 -9.31 -2.02 6.49
N VAL A 68 -9.62 -1.52 7.69
CA VAL A 68 -8.61 -1.21 8.73
C VAL A 68 -7.81 -2.45 9.17
N GLU A 69 -8.42 -3.63 9.24
CA GLU A 69 -7.72 -4.86 9.62
C GLU A 69 -6.74 -5.29 8.51
N LEU A 70 -7.15 -5.13 7.24
CA LEU A 70 -6.28 -5.39 6.09
C LEU A 70 -5.14 -4.37 6.01
N ASP A 71 -5.42 -3.09 6.23
CA ASP A 71 -4.39 -2.04 6.23
C ASP A 71 -3.36 -2.28 7.34
N LEU A 72 -3.82 -2.59 8.55
CA LEU A 72 -2.94 -2.93 9.67
C LEU A 72 -2.13 -4.20 9.39
N TRP A 73 -2.74 -5.21 8.76
CA TRP A 73 -2.04 -6.43 8.37
C TRP A 73 -0.98 -6.15 7.29
N LEU A 74 -1.30 -5.36 6.26
CA LEU A 74 -0.34 -4.95 5.22
C LEU A 74 0.82 -4.15 5.81
N TRP A 75 0.54 -3.22 6.72
CA TRP A 75 1.56 -2.47 7.42
C TRP A 75 2.43 -3.38 8.28
N SER A 76 1.82 -4.26 9.09
CA SER A 76 2.52 -5.23 9.94
C SER A 76 3.35 -6.25 9.15
N PHE A 77 2.92 -6.57 7.94
CA PHE A 77 3.67 -7.38 6.99
C PHE A 77 4.85 -6.59 6.43
N GLY A 78 4.63 -5.34 6.01
CA GLY A 78 5.64 -4.47 5.44
C GLY A 78 6.79 -4.14 6.39
N ILE A 79 6.50 -3.90 7.67
CA ILE A 79 7.55 -3.65 8.68
C ILE A 79 8.43 -4.88 8.93
N GLN A 80 8.09 -6.08 8.45
CA GLN A 80 9.00 -7.22 8.57
C GLN A 80 10.11 -7.19 7.51
N PHE A 81 10.02 -6.31 6.51
CA PHE A 81 10.99 -6.17 5.44
C PHE A 81 11.89 -4.95 5.71
N PRO A 82 13.17 -5.14 6.06
CA PRO A 82 14.09 -4.03 6.30
C PRO A 82 14.25 -3.11 5.10
N SER A 83 14.00 -3.61 3.88
CA SER A 83 14.00 -2.81 2.65
C SER A 83 12.86 -1.79 2.56
N LEU A 84 11.83 -1.93 3.40
CA LEU A 84 10.67 -1.03 3.51
C LEU A 84 10.65 -0.28 4.85
N GLN A 85 11.46 -0.71 5.81
CA GLN A 85 11.67 -0.01 7.07
C GLN A 85 12.71 1.09 6.84
N HIS A 86 12.25 2.32 6.68
CA HIS A 86 13.12 3.48 6.61
C HIS A 86 13.07 4.21 7.96
N HIS A 87 14.21 4.20 8.66
CA HIS A 87 14.46 4.93 9.91
C HIS A 87 14.59 6.43 9.69
#